data_AF-K0EUI5-F1
#
_entry.id   AF-K0EUI5-F1
#
_cell.length_a   1.000
_cell.length_b   1.000
_cell.length_c   1.000
_cell.angle_alpha   90.00
_cell.angle_beta   90.00
_cell.angle_gamma   90.00
#
_symmetry.space_group_name_H-M   'P 1'
#
loop_
_entity.id
_entity.type
_entity.pdbx_description
1 polymer ?
#
loop_
_entity_poly.entity_id
_entity_poly.type
_entity_poly.pdbx_seq_one_letter_code
_entity_poly.pdbx_strand_id
1 'polypeptide(L)'
;MDTTGILHPDEQAKYRSLARLPAGPVVGRFVEWYWSVHWDLRDRPPYHAQVLPYPSVNVTFERSATRTGGFVTGVCTTKFVRELSGVGETFGVRFRAGGFGAFTGLAVGSFRDNSVPLTEVLPGTGDLIERVLDATTDEQRRGVLEDFLAPRCTPADPTYLLVLRIVEAIARDQELTRVDQITERFDVSMRTLQRMFRRYVGAGPKWVLRRYRLQDGAELLARGRTEDLAMLAAELGYFDQAHFSREFTAEVGMAPLEYAKNSLRSRNEVTAKVLPTRM
;
A
#
# COMPACT_ATOMS: atom_id res chain seq x y z
N MET A 1 3.36 6.31 13.57
CA MET A 1 3.42 6.13 12.11
C MET A 1 2.14 5.44 11.69
N ASP A 2 1.46 5.93 10.66
CA ASP A 2 0.32 5.21 10.09
C ASP A 2 0.80 3.82 9.60
N THR A 3 0.17 2.75 10.06
CA THR A 3 0.49 1.36 9.67
C THR A 3 -0.61 0.73 8.83
N THR A 4 -1.64 1.49 8.41
CA THR A 4 -2.74 0.99 7.59
C THR A 4 -2.18 0.29 6.35
N GLY A 5 -2.67 -0.93 6.10
CA GLY A 5 -2.19 -1.83 5.05
C GLY A 5 -0.99 -2.72 5.41
N ILE A 6 -0.29 -2.50 6.52
CA ILE A 6 0.76 -3.40 7.02
C ILE A 6 0.11 -4.44 7.93
N LEU A 7 0.25 -5.73 7.60
CA LEU A 7 -0.24 -6.81 8.44
C LEU A 7 0.79 -7.12 9.53
N HIS A 8 0.35 -7.31 10.77
CA HIS A 8 1.21 -7.58 11.93
C HIS A 8 2.33 -6.53 12.12
N PRO A 9 2.00 -5.23 12.22
CA PRO A 9 3.00 -4.15 12.21
C PRO A 9 4.05 -4.28 13.33
N ASP A 10 3.64 -4.65 14.54
CA ASP A 10 4.54 -4.85 15.69
C ASP A 10 5.46 -6.05 15.52
N GLU A 11 5.00 -7.08 14.82
CA GLU A 11 5.84 -8.23 14.48
C GLU A 11 6.88 -7.83 13.44
N GLN A 12 6.46 -7.19 12.35
CA GLN A 12 7.38 -6.76 11.29
C GLN A 12 8.46 -5.82 11.80
N ALA A 13 8.16 -4.96 12.78
CA ALA A 13 9.13 -4.06 13.40
C ALA A 13 10.32 -4.79 14.04
N LYS A 14 10.22 -6.10 14.32
CA LYS A 14 11.32 -6.94 14.84
C LYS A 14 12.29 -7.43 13.76
N TYR A 15 11.91 -7.28 12.48
CA TYR A 15 12.64 -7.84 11.33
C TYR A 15 13.10 -6.77 10.34
N ARG A 16 12.45 -5.59 10.34
CA ARG A 16 12.80 -4.50 9.42
C ARG A 16 12.51 -3.11 10.00
N SER A 17 13.29 -2.13 9.58
CA SER A 17 12.97 -0.71 9.76
C SER A 17 11.90 -0.26 8.76
N LEU A 18 11.19 0.81 9.10
CA LEU A 18 10.29 1.49 8.16
C LEU A 18 10.35 2.99 8.42
N ALA A 19 10.63 3.75 7.38
CA ALA A 19 10.49 5.19 7.34
C ALA A 19 9.52 5.57 6.21
N ARG A 20 8.85 6.72 6.36
CA ARG A 20 8.02 7.33 5.31
C ARG A 20 8.42 8.79 5.15
N LEU A 21 8.47 9.27 3.91
CA LEU A 21 8.78 10.66 3.59
C LEU A 21 7.65 11.24 2.74
N PRO A 22 7.23 12.49 2.99
CA PRO A 22 6.18 13.14 2.21
C PRO A 22 6.65 13.39 0.78
N ALA A 23 5.69 13.44 -0.15
CA ALA A 23 5.95 13.90 -1.51
C ALA A 23 6.11 15.42 -1.57
N GLY A 24 7.03 15.90 -2.41
CA GLY A 24 7.14 17.32 -2.75
C GLY A 24 5.89 17.85 -3.47
N PRO A 25 5.60 19.16 -3.38
CA PRO A 25 4.35 19.74 -3.87
C PRO A 25 4.17 19.60 -5.39
N VAL A 26 5.26 19.56 -6.16
CA VAL A 26 5.22 19.44 -7.63
C VAL A 26 4.70 18.07 -8.06
N VAL A 27 5.17 17.00 -7.42
CA VAL A 27 4.81 15.62 -7.76
C VAL A 27 3.63 15.10 -6.95
N GLY A 28 3.22 15.82 -5.89
CA GLY A 28 2.22 15.40 -4.91
C GLY A 28 0.83 15.11 -5.49
N ARG A 29 0.53 15.57 -6.71
CA ARG A 29 -0.67 15.16 -7.46
C ARG A 29 -0.65 13.69 -7.86
N PHE A 30 0.52 13.11 -8.10
CA PHE A 30 0.69 11.72 -8.57
C PHE A 30 1.30 10.83 -7.51
N VAL A 31 2.28 11.35 -6.75
CA VAL A 31 2.97 10.65 -5.67
C VAL A 31 2.29 10.99 -4.35
N GLU A 32 2.02 9.97 -3.55
CA GLU A 32 1.44 10.15 -2.23
C GLU A 32 2.52 10.29 -1.16
N TRP A 33 3.47 9.36 -1.15
CA TRP A 33 4.64 9.38 -0.28
C TRP A 33 5.72 8.42 -0.77
N TYR A 34 6.89 8.54 -0.16
CA TYR A 34 7.99 7.61 -0.27
C TYR A 34 8.07 6.77 0.99
N TRP A 35 8.65 5.58 0.90
CA TRP A 35 8.99 4.77 2.06
C TRP A 35 10.34 4.10 1.89
N SER A 36 10.95 3.78 3.01
CA SER A 36 12.23 3.09 3.06
C SER A 36 12.14 1.94 4.06
N VAL A 37 12.62 0.78 3.65
CA VAL A 37 12.64 -0.44 4.45
C VAL A 37 14.05 -1.01 4.37
N HIS A 38 14.67 -1.23 5.53
CA HIS A 38 15.95 -1.93 5.64
C HIS A 38 15.77 -3.13 6.56
N TRP A 39 16.46 -4.22 6.27
CA TRP A 39 16.49 -5.40 7.14
C TRP A 39 17.90 -5.95 7.24
N ASP A 40 18.17 -6.51 8.41
CA ASP A 40 19.37 -7.29 8.69
C ASP A 40 18.96 -8.55 9.45
N LEU A 41 18.89 -9.63 8.69
CA LEU A 41 18.54 -10.97 9.13
C LEU A 41 19.72 -11.92 8.92
N ARG A 42 20.95 -11.41 8.99
CA ARG A 42 22.14 -12.27 9.10
C ARG A 42 21.98 -13.16 10.31
N ASP A 43 22.30 -14.44 10.13
CA ASP A 43 22.20 -15.49 11.16
C ASP A 43 20.77 -15.69 11.72
N ARG A 44 19.75 -15.17 11.02
CA ARG A 44 18.33 -15.35 11.35
C ARG A 44 17.63 -16.05 10.18
N PRO A 45 16.59 -16.86 10.45
CA PRO A 45 15.77 -17.42 9.38
C PRO A 45 15.09 -16.29 8.57
N PRO A 46 14.79 -16.51 7.28
CA PRO A 46 14.02 -15.59 6.46
C PRO A 46 12.67 -15.22 7.11
N TYR A 47 12.21 -13.99 6.86
CA TYR A 47 10.93 -13.48 7.36
C TYR A 47 10.00 -13.13 6.20
N HIS A 48 8.73 -13.52 6.30
CA HIS A 48 7.72 -13.24 5.28
C HIS A 48 6.86 -12.03 5.69
N ALA A 49 7.30 -10.84 5.29
CA ALA A 49 6.55 -9.61 5.52
C ALA A 49 5.26 -9.60 4.70
N GLN A 50 4.13 -9.27 5.33
CA GLN A 50 2.82 -9.28 4.69
C GLN A 50 2.19 -7.89 4.71
N VAL A 51 1.64 -7.47 3.57
CA VAL A 51 0.92 -6.21 3.43
C VAL A 51 -0.39 -6.49 2.70
N LEU A 52 -1.44 -5.79 3.10
CA LEU A 52 -2.67 -5.66 2.34
C LEU A 52 -2.56 -4.36 1.52
N PRO A 53 -2.11 -4.41 0.26
CA PRO A 53 -1.66 -3.21 -0.43
C PRO A 53 -2.83 -2.29 -0.76
N TYR A 54 -2.54 -1.00 -0.80
CA TYR A 54 -3.47 0.01 -1.29
C TYR A 54 -3.78 -0.22 -2.77
N PRO A 55 -4.91 0.32 -3.27
CA PRO A 55 -5.28 0.30 -4.68
C PRO A 55 -4.39 1.25 -5.52
N SER A 56 -3.07 1.09 -5.42
CA SER A 56 -2.07 1.96 -6.02
C SER A 56 -0.98 1.16 -6.74
N VAL A 57 -0.29 1.84 -7.66
CA VAL A 57 0.96 1.34 -8.23
C VAL A 57 2.12 1.81 -7.37
N ASN A 58 3.07 0.92 -7.15
CA ASN A 58 4.30 1.15 -6.42
C ASN A 58 5.49 1.05 -7.36
N VAL A 59 6.45 1.96 -7.22
CA VAL A 59 7.76 1.82 -7.87
C VAL A 59 8.80 1.61 -6.77
N THR A 60 9.50 0.48 -6.80
CA THR A 60 10.51 0.12 -5.79
C THR A 60 11.89 0.04 -6.39
N PHE A 61 12.89 0.44 -5.60
CA PHE A 61 14.32 0.32 -5.86
C PHE A 61 14.87 -0.56 -4.76
N GLU A 62 15.36 -1.72 -5.14
CA GLU A 62 15.71 -2.77 -4.20
C GLU A 62 17.18 -3.13 -4.35
N ARG A 63 17.83 -3.43 -3.23
CA ARG A 63 19.16 -4.02 -3.18
C ARG A 63 19.16 -5.11 -2.12
N SER A 64 19.30 -6.35 -2.58
CA SER A 64 19.36 -7.54 -1.74
C SER A 64 20.07 -8.67 -2.49
N ALA A 65 20.40 -9.75 -1.79
CA ALA A 65 21.06 -10.91 -2.39
C ALA A 65 20.24 -11.57 -3.50
N THR A 66 18.89 -11.52 -3.43
CA THR A 66 18.00 -12.22 -4.37
C THR A 66 17.38 -11.30 -5.41
N ARG A 67 17.31 -9.99 -5.13
CA ARG A 67 16.64 -9.02 -5.99
C ARG A 67 17.31 -7.65 -5.88
N THR A 68 17.84 -7.17 -7.00
CA THR A 68 18.43 -5.83 -7.13
C THR A 68 17.92 -5.15 -8.39
N GLY A 69 17.55 -3.87 -8.29
CA GLY A 69 17.08 -3.06 -9.42
C GLY A 69 15.81 -2.26 -9.12
N GLY A 70 15.24 -1.66 -10.17
CA GLY A 70 13.97 -0.92 -10.11
C GLY A 70 12.80 -1.76 -10.62
N PHE A 71 11.65 -1.69 -9.96
CA PHE A 71 10.47 -2.47 -10.31
C PHE A 71 9.20 -1.63 -10.22
N VAL A 72 8.24 -1.91 -11.12
CA VAL A 72 6.87 -1.42 -11.06
C VAL A 72 5.98 -2.56 -10.60
N THR A 73 5.34 -2.40 -9.46
CA THR A 73 4.31 -3.32 -8.95
C THR A 73 2.95 -2.68 -9.11
N GLY A 74 2.09 -3.30 -9.92
CA GLY A 74 0.72 -2.81 -10.09
C GLY A 74 -0.16 -3.10 -8.87
N VAL A 75 -1.46 -2.85 -9.01
CA VAL A 75 -2.41 -3.17 -7.95
C VAL A 75 -2.41 -4.68 -7.69
N CYS A 76 -2.11 -5.06 -6.46
CA CYS A 76 -2.21 -6.43 -5.97
C CYS A 76 -3.63 -6.68 -5.47
N THR A 77 -4.32 -7.64 -6.09
CA THR A 77 -5.68 -8.03 -5.73
C THR A 77 -5.76 -8.99 -4.57
N THR A 78 -4.63 -9.57 -4.18
CA THR A 78 -4.43 -10.38 -2.97
C THR A 78 -3.54 -9.62 -1.98
N LYS A 79 -3.28 -10.20 -0.80
CA LYS A 79 -2.19 -9.72 0.06
C LYS A 79 -0.86 -9.90 -0.66
N PHE A 80 0.03 -8.94 -0.49
CA PHE A 80 1.40 -9.02 -1.00
C PHE A 80 2.30 -9.56 0.10
N VAL A 81 3.08 -10.59 -0.24
CA VAL A 81 4.01 -11.25 0.66
C VAL A 81 5.42 -11.08 0.12
N ARG A 82 6.32 -10.60 0.97
CA ARG A 82 7.73 -10.42 0.63
C ARG A 82 8.61 -11.20 1.60
N GLU A 83 9.41 -12.11 1.07
CA GLU A 83 10.48 -12.73 1.83
C GLU A 83 11.64 -11.72 2.00
N LEU A 84 12.06 -11.54 3.24
CA LEU A 84 13.23 -10.79 3.67
C LEU A 84 14.25 -11.80 4.18
N SER A 85 15.46 -11.77 3.63
CA SER A 85 16.57 -12.64 4.03
C SER A 85 17.90 -11.90 3.92
N GLY A 86 18.89 -12.32 4.71
CA GLY A 86 20.21 -11.70 4.76
C GLY A 86 20.11 -10.20 5.07
N VAL A 87 20.90 -9.40 4.35
CA VAL A 87 20.84 -7.93 4.40
C VAL A 87 20.19 -7.41 3.13
N GLY A 88 19.31 -6.42 3.27
CA GLY A 88 18.78 -5.73 2.12
C GLY A 88 18.02 -4.46 2.45
N GLU A 89 17.71 -3.74 1.39
CA GLU A 89 16.99 -2.47 1.44
C GLU A 89 15.99 -2.36 0.30
N THR A 90 14.97 -1.54 0.54
CA THR A 90 13.97 -1.17 -0.45
C THR A 90 13.56 0.27 -0.22
N PHE A 91 13.81 1.11 -1.21
CA PHE A 91 13.25 2.45 -1.29
C PHE A 91 12.09 2.45 -2.28
N GLY A 92 10.94 3.01 -1.91
CA GLY A 92 9.73 2.92 -2.71
C GLY A 92 9.00 4.24 -2.85
N VAL A 93 8.30 4.37 -3.98
CA VAL A 93 7.39 5.47 -4.31
C VAL A 93 5.98 4.92 -4.38
N ARG A 94 5.07 5.50 -3.59
CA ARG A 94 3.65 5.16 -3.67
C ARG A 94 2.99 6.21 -4.54
N PHE A 95 2.43 5.78 -5.65
CA PHE A 95 1.55 6.65 -6.40
C PHE A 95 0.18 6.68 -5.72
N ARG A 96 -0.50 7.83 -5.79
CA ARG A 96 -1.93 7.90 -5.48
C ARG A 96 -2.69 6.94 -6.40
N ALA A 97 -3.88 6.52 -5.98
CA ALA A 97 -4.73 5.70 -6.84
C ALA A 97 -5.00 6.42 -8.17
N GLY A 98 -4.62 5.79 -9.29
CA GLY A 98 -4.65 6.43 -10.61
C GLY A 98 -3.41 7.21 -11.03
N GLY A 99 -2.57 7.59 -10.07
CA GLY A 99 -1.46 8.54 -10.27
C GLY A 99 -0.43 8.04 -11.26
N PHE A 100 -0.04 6.77 -11.19
CA PHE A 100 0.93 6.19 -12.12
C PHE A 100 0.41 6.15 -13.56
N GLY A 101 -0.87 5.78 -13.74
CA GLY A 101 -1.49 5.75 -15.07
C GLY A 101 -1.70 7.14 -15.67
N ALA A 102 -1.97 8.13 -14.83
CA ALA A 102 -2.07 9.54 -15.24
C ALA A 102 -0.69 10.14 -15.55
N PHE A 103 0.33 9.77 -14.79
CA PHE A 103 1.71 10.22 -14.98
C PHE A 103 2.35 9.64 -16.25
N THR A 104 2.17 8.34 -16.49
CA THR A 104 2.81 7.62 -17.62
C THR A 104 1.98 7.59 -18.89
N GLY A 105 0.67 7.83 -18.80
CA GLY A 105 -0.25 7.59 -19.92
C GLY A 105 -0.52 6.11 -20.20
N LEU A 106 0.05 5.18 -19.42
CA LEU A 106 -0.13 3.74 -19.60
C LEU A 106 -1.42 3.24 -18.93
N ALA A 107 -2.02 2.20 -19.51
CA ALA A 107 -3.14 1.49 -18.90
C ALA A 107 -2.63 0.57 -17.79
N VAL A 108 -2.78 0.98 -16.53
CA VAL A 108 -2.16 0.25 -15.39
C VAL A 108 -2.71 -1.15 -15.16
N GLY A 109 -3.84 -1.50 -15.78
CA GLY A 109 -4.43 -2.82 -15.71
C GLY A 109 -3.51 -3.93 -16.22
N SER A 110 -2.51 -3.64 -17.07
CA SER A 110 -1.50 -4.62 -17.50
C SER A 110 -0.55 -5.03 -16.37
N PHE A 111 -0.38 -4.19 -15.34
CA PHE A 111 0.50 -4.46 -14.20
C PHE A 111 -0.23 -5.11 -13.03
N ARG A 112 -1.55 -5.30 -13.14
CA ARG A 112 -2.36 -5.90 -12.07
C ARG A 112 -1.79 -7.27 -11.69
N ASP A 113 -1.59 -7.49 -10.39
CA ASP A 113 -1.02 -8.71 -9.81
C ASP A 113 0.40 -9.05 -10.30
N ASN A 114 1.07 -8.13 -10.99
CA ASN A 114 2.40 -8.33 -11.57
C ASN A 114 3.40 -7.30 -11.03
N SER A 115 4.66 -7.72 -11.00
CA SER A 115 5.80 -6.84 -10.78
C SER A 115 6.76 -7.00 -11.96
N VAL A 116 7.06 -5.90 -12.64
CA VAL A 116 7.92 -5.88 -13.83
C VAL A 116 9.11 -4.95 -13.63
N PRO A 117 10.25 -5.15 -14.30
CA PRO A 117 11.37 -4.21 -14.26
C PRO A 117 10.96 -2.80 -14.69
N LEU A 118 11.46 -1.79 -13.97
CA LEU A 118 11.15 -0.38 -14.26
C LEU A 118 11.58 0.04 -15.67
N THR A 119 12.69 -0.49 -16.15
CA THR A 119 13.24 -0.22 -17.49
C THR A 119 12.35 -0.73 -18.63
N GLU A 120 11.54 -1.77 -18.39
CA GLU A 120 10.55 -2.23 -19.37
C GLU A 120 9.35 -1.28 -19.48
N VAL A 121 8.97 -0.65 -18.36
CA VAL A 121 7.84 0.27 -18.31
C VAL A 121 8.23 1.68 -18.75
N LEU A 122 9.41 2.13 -18.34
CA LEU A 122 10.00 3.42 -18.65
C LEU A 122 11.43 3.20 -19.17
N PRO A 123 11.61 3.00 -20.48
CA PRO A 123 12.93 2.86 -21.09
C PRO A 123 13.84 4.03 -20.75
N GLY A 124 15.13 3.75 -20.54
CA GLY A 124 16.13 4.77 -20.17
C GLY A 124 16.22 5.09 -18.68
N THR A 125 15.54 4.33 -17.81
CA THR A 125 15.60 4.49 -16.34
C THR A 125 16.76 3.74 -15.66
N GLY A 126 17.71 3.17 -16.42
CA GLY A 126 18.87 2.47 -15.85
C GLY A 126 19.70 3.36 -14.91
N ASP A 127 20.11 4.54 -15.40
CA ASP A 127 20.81 5.57 -14.61
C ASP A 127 20.02 6.00 -13.36
N LEU A 128 18.70 6.11 -13.49
CA LEU A 128 17.84 6.46 -12.35
C LEU A 128 17.93 5.41 -11.23
N ILE A 129 17.92 4.12 -11.59
CA ILE A 129 17.99 3.02 -10.62
C ILE A 129 19.31 3.08 -9.86
N GLU A 130 20.43 3.23 -10.58
CA GLU A 130 21.76 3.34 -9.98
C GLU A 130 21.84 4.55 -9.04
N ARG A 131 21.44 5.73 -9.50
CA ARG A 131 21.46 6.96 -8.70
C ARG A 131 20.61 6.89 -7.42
N VAL A 132 19.46 6.23 -7.46
CA VAL A 132 18.63 6.03 -6.26
C VAL A 132 19.30 5.05 -5.30
N LEU A 133 19.85 3.94 -5.80
CA LEU A 133 20.49 2.95 -4.95
C LEU A 133 21.83 3.45 -4.38
N ASP A 134 22.53 4.34 -5.06
CA ASP A 134 23.80 4.92 -4.63
C ASP A 134 23.64 6.13 -3.69
N ALA A 135 22.46 6.74 -3.65
CA ALA A 135 22.16 7.79 -2.70
C ALA A 135 22.19 7.27 -1.24
N THR A 136 22.88 8.04 -0.39
CA THR A 136 23.21 7.63 0.99
C THR A 136 22.10 7.86 2.01
N THR A 137 21.16 8.76 1.71
CA THR A 137 20.04 9.11 2.61
C THR A 137 18.71 9.00 1.88
N ASP A 138 17.64 8.74 2.62
CA ASP A 138 16.29 8.67 2.06
C ASP A 138 15.84 10.03 1.48
N GLU A 139 16.32 11.14 2.04
CA GLU A 139 16.10 12.49 1.51
C GLU A 139 16.76 12.69 0.13
N GLN A 140 17.98 12.18 -0.06
CA GLN A 140 18.67 12.21 -1.35
C GLN A 140 17.96 11.31 -2.37
N ARG A 141 17.53 10.10 -1.96
CA ARG A 141 16.75 9.19 -2.80
C ARG A 141 15.45 9.84 -3.29
N ARG A 142 14.73 10.50 -2.38
CA ARG A 142 13.55 11.31 -2.70
C ARG A 142 13.90 12.42 -3.70
N GLY A 143 14.98 13.17 -3.47
CA GLY A 143 15.44 14.24 -4.36
C GLY A 143 15.70 13.76 -5.78
N VAL A 144 16.46 12.66 -5.95
CA VAL A 144 16.74 12.05 -7.26
C VAL A 144 15.45 11.69 -8.01
N LEU A 145 14.47 11.14 -7.30
CA LEU A 145 13.19 10.78 -7.91
C LEU A 145 12.32 12.00 -8.24
N GLU A 146 12.30 13.02 -7.38
CA GLU A 146 11.56 14.24 -7.67
C GLU A 146 12.16 14.98 -8.87
N ASP A 147 13.48 15.06 -8.99
CA ASP A 147 14.17 15.62 -10.15
C ASP A 147 13.86 14.85 -11.45
N PHE A 148 13.65 13.54 -11.35
CA PHE A 148 13.22 12.73 -12.48
C PHE A 148 11.74 12.95 -12.83
N LEU A 149 10.86 13.01 -11.83
CA LEU A 149 9.40 13.04 -12.02
C LEU A 149 8.88 14.45 -12.36
N ALA A 150 9.42 15.50 -11.75
CA ALA A 150 8.90 16.86 -11.85
C ALA A 150 8.85 17.38 -13.30
N PRO A 151 9.90 17.25 -14.14
CA PRO A 151 9.85 17.70 -15.54
C PRO A 151 8.87 16.92 -16.42
N ARG A 152 8.44 15.73 -15.97
CA ARG A 152 7.54 14.82 -16.70
C ARG A 152 6.09 14.95 -16.25
N CYS A 153 5.81 15.81 -15.26
CA CYS A 153 4.46 16.04 -14.78
C CYS A 153 3.60 16.71 -15.86
N THR A 154 2.58 15.99 -16.34
CA THR A 154 1.61 16.49 -17.30
C THR A 154 0.56 17.39 -16.64
N PRO A 155 -0.10 18.30 -17.39
CA PRO A 155 -1.25 19.07 -16.89
C PRO A 155 -2.33 18.17 -16.27
N ALA A 156 -3.13 18.74 -15.37
CA ALA A 156 -4.10 17.96 -14.63
C ALA A 156 -5.23 17.42 -15.53
N ASP A 157 -5.24 16.10 -15.73
CA ASP A 157 -6.31 15.39 -16.42
C ASP A 157 -7.59 15.37 -15.55
N PRO A 158 -8.72 15.96 -16.02
CA PRO A 158 -9.97 16.00 -15.26
C PRO A 158 -10.50 14.62 -14.87
N THR A 159 -10.29 13.59 -15.71
CA THR A 159 -10.74 12.22 -15.43
C THR A 159 -9.94 11.63 -14.28
N TYR A 160 -8.62 11.81 -14.29
CA TYR A 160 -7.77 11.38 -13.18
C TYR A 160 -8.13 12.11 -11.88
N LEU A 161 -8.33 13.43 -11.92
CA LEU A 161 -8.73 14.20 -10.74
C LEU A 161 -10.06 13.68 -10.14
N LEU A 162 -11.01 13.28 -10.99
CA LEU A 162 -12.27 12.67 -10.55
C LEU A 162 -12.04 11.30 -9.90
N VAL A 163 -11.22 10.43 -10.50
CA VAL A 163 -10.83 9.14 -9.90
C VAL A 163 -10.19 9.36 -8.53
N LEU A 164 -9.26 10.32 -8.42
CA LEU A 164 -8.58 10.64 -7.17
C LEU A 164 -9.58 11.07 -6.09
N ARG A 165 -10.50 11.99 -6.40
CA ARG A 165 -11.54 12.42 -5.45
C ARG A 165 -12.45 11.28 -5.00
N ILE A 166 -12.83 10.38 -5.91
CA ILE A 166 -13.66 9.23 -5.58
C ILE A 166 -12.93 8.29 -4.64
N VAL A 167 -11.67 7.95 -4.94
CA VAL A 167 -10.89 7.04 -4.07
C VAL A 167 -10.62 7.68 -2.71
N GLU A 168 -10.33 8.98 -2.65
CA GLU A 168 -10.19 9.69 -1.38
C GLU A 168 -11.49 9.71 -0.57
N ALA A 169 -12.65 9.81 -1.21
CA ALA A 169 -13.93 9.68 -0.51
C ALA A 169 -14.15 8.26 0.01
N ILE A 170 -13.87 7.23 -0.79
CA ILE A 170 -13.94 5.83 -0.34
C ILE A 170 -13.04 5.59 0.89
N ALA A 171 -11.84 6.18 0.91
CA ALA A 171 -10.88 5.97 1.99
C ALA A 171 -11.23 6.73 3.28
N ARG A 172 -12.02 7.82 3.20
CA ARG A 172 -12.34 8.69 4.35
C ARG A 172 -13.75 8.49 4.89
N ASP A 173 -14.67 8.07 4.04
CA ASP A 173 -16.09 7.97 4.35
C ASP A 173 -16.51 6.51 4.49
N GLN A 174 -16.67 6.08 5.74
CA GLN A 174 -17.08 4.71 6.06
C GLN A 174 -18.53 4.40 5.66
N GLU A 175 -19.37 5.43 5.47
CA GLU A 175 -20.75 5.25 5.01
C GLU A 175 -20.85 4.96 3.50
N LEU A 176 -19.79 5.28 2.73
CA LEU A 176 -19.66 4.86 1.34
C LEU A 176 -19.38 3.36 1.27
N THR A 177 -20.45 2.58 1.28
CA THR A 177 -20.39 1.13 1.30
C THR A 177 -20.62 0.46 -0.05
N ARG A 178 -21.27 1.17 -0.97
CA ARG A 178 -21.80 0.62 -2.22
C ARG A 178 -21.42 1.49 -3.42
N VAL A 179 -21.44 0.86 -4.59
CA VAL A 179 -21.04 1.52 -5.84
C VAL A 179 -22.08 2.54 -6.32
N ASP A 180 -23.37 2.30 -6.04
CA ASP A 180 -24.45 3.23 -6.36
C ASP A 180 -24.33 4.57 -5.61
N GLN A 181 -23.95 4.52 -4.33
CA GLN A 181 -23.65 5.73 -3.55
C GLN A 181 -22.53 6.57 -4.20
N ILE A 182 -21.52 5.92 -4.79
CA ILE A 182 -20.45 6.61 -5.53
C ILE A 182 -21.02 7.26 -6.79
N THR A 183 -21.82 6.52 -7.56
CA THR A 183 -22.39 7.04 -8.81
C THR A 183 -23.31 8.24 -8.58
N GLU A 184 -24.11 8.20 -7.52
CA GLU A 184 -24.99 9.29 -7.11
C GLU A 184 -24.20 10.49 -6.60
N ARG A 185 -23.28 10.29 -5.65
CA ARG A 185 -22.50 11.37 -5.03
C ARG A 185 -21.63 12.14 -6.02
N PHE A 186 -21.07 11.47 -7.01
CA PHE A 186 -20.14 12.06 -7.97
C PHE A 186 -20.75 12.33 -9.35
N ASP A 187 -22.06 12.11 -9.50
CA ASP A 187 -22.79 12.28 -10.76
C ASP A 187 -22.10 11.58 -11.96
N VAL A 188 -21.84 10.28 -11.79
CA VAL A 188 -21.19 9.46 -12.82
C VAL A 188 -21.97 8.18 -13.06
N SER A 189 -22.14 7.80 -14.33
CA SER A 189 -22.71 6.49 -14.64
C SER A 189 -21.81 5.35 -14.16
N MET A 190 -22.41 4.22 -13.78
CA MET A 190 -21.70 2.99 -13.42
C MET A 190 -20.70 2.56 -14.51
N ARG A 191 -21.08 2.69 -15.78
CA ARG A 191 -20.21 2.37 -16.93
C ARG A 191 -18.99 3.28 -16.99
N THR A 192 -19.18 4.59 -16.79
CA THR A 192 -18.08 5.57 -16.74
C THR A 192 -17.14 5.25 -15.58
N LEU A 193 -17.70 4.98 -14.40
CA LEU A 193 -16.96 4.62 -13.19
C LEU A 193 -16.10 3.38 -13.39
N GLN A 194 -16.68 2.28 -13.89
CA GLN A 194 -15.94 1.06 -14.17
C GLN A 194 -14.82 1.29 -15.19
N ARG A 195 -15.09 2.04 -16.26
CA ARG A 195 -14.10 2.34 -17.30
C ARG A 195 -12.91 3.12 -16.75
N MET A 196 -13.15 4.20 -15.99
CA MET A 196 -12.06 5.01 -15.43
C MET A 196 -11.28 4.24 -14.34
N PHE A 197 -11.95 3.47 -13.49
CA PHE A 197 -11.28 2.63 -12.50
C PHE A 197 -10.39 1.57 -13.14
N ARG A 198 -10.87 0.87 -14.19
CA ARG A 198 -10.04 -0.09 -14.93
C ARG A 198 -8.82 0.58 -15.59
N ARG A 199 -8.99 1.80 -16.12
CA ARG A 199 -7.93 2.53 -16.83
C ARG A 199 -6.87 3.11 -15.90
N TYR A 200 -7.27 3.73 -14.79
CA TYR A 200 -6.38 4.46 -13.88
C TYR A 200 -5.96 3.63 -12.68
N VAL A 201 -6.88 2.87 -12.07
CA VAL A 201 -6.60 2.10 -10.85
C VAL A 201 -6.19 0.67 -11.17
N GLY A 202 -6.74 0.07 -12.23
CA GLY A 202 -6.48 -1.35 -12.56
C GLY A 202 -7.36 -2.34 -11.78
N ALA A 203 -8.25 -1.85 -10.93
CA ALA A 203 -9.25 -2.63 -10.20
C ALA A 203 -10.61 -1.94 -10.24
N GLY A 204 -11.69 -2.70 -10.06
CA GLY A 204 -13.06 -2.17 -10.08
C GLY A 204 -13.45 -1.44 -8.78
N PRO A 205 -14.46 -0.55 -8.82
CA PRO A 205 -14.86 0.27 -7.68
C PRO A 205 -15.28 -0.56 -6.46
N LYS A 206 -16.01 -1.67 -6.67
CA LYS A 206 -16.39 -2.60 -5.59
C LYS A 206 -15.18 -3.21 -4.88
N TRP A 207 -14.13 -3.55 -5.64
CA TRP A 207 -12.91 -4.11 -5.04
C TRP A 207 -12.17 -3.04 -4.22
N VAL A 208 -12.13 -1.79 -4.70
CA VAL A 208 -11.50 -0.68 -3.98
C VAL A 208 -12.24 -0.39 -2.66
N LEU A 209 -13.58 -0.31 -2.70
CA LEU A 209 -14.42 -0.21 -1.50
C LEU A 209 -14.10 -1.31 -0.48
N ARG A 210 -14.06 -2.56 -0.94
CA ARG A 210 -13.73 -3.71 -0.08
C ARG A 210 -12.31 -3.61 0.48
N ARG A 211 -11.34 -3.20 -0.33
CA ARG A 211 -9.93 -3.11 0.06
C ARG A 211 -9.74 -2.15 1.24
N TYR A 212 -10.32 -0.95 1.18
CA TYR A 212 -10.22 0.02 2.28
C TYR A 212 -10.88 -0.49 3.56
N ARG A 213 -12.08 -1.07 3.48
CA ARG A 213 -12.74 -1.68 4.66
C ARG A 213 -11.89 -2.75 5.33
N LEU A 214 -11.25 -3.61 4.53
CA LEU A 214 -10.37 -4.65 5.07
C LEU A 214 -9.10 -4.07 5.69
N GLN A 215 -8.55 -2.98 5.13
CA GLN A 215 -7.41 -2.28 5.71
C GLN A 215 -7.78 -1.64 7.05
N ASP A 216 -8.92 -0.96 7.12
CA ASP A 216 -9.45 -0.35 8.35
C ASP A 216 -9.72 -1.42 9.41
N GLY A 217 -10.38 -2.53 9.02
CA GLY A 217 -10.64 -3.65 9.91
C GLY A 217 -9.35 -4.29 10.44
N ALA A 218 -8.36 -4.52 9.57
CA ALA A 218 -7.06 -5.06 9.99
C ALA A 218 -6.33 -4.12 10.95
N GLU A 219 -6.42 -2.82 10.75
CA GLU A 219 -5.82 -1.84 11.65
C GLU A 219 -6.51 -1.83 13.02
N LEU A 220 -7.84 -1.79 13.06
CA LEU A 220 -8.62 -1.80 14.31
C LEU A 220 -8.37 -3.09 15.10
N LEU A 221 -8.34 -4.25 14.43
CA LEU A 221 -8.03 -5.54 15.05
C LEU A 221 -6.59 -5.58 15.58
N ALA A 222 -5.61 -5.06 14.83
CA ALA A 222 -4.22 -4.99 15.29
C ALA A 222 -4.06 -4.09 16.52
N ARG A 223 -4.88 -3.04 16.63
CA ARG A 223 -4.95 -2.18 17.82
C ARG A 223 -5.65 -2.85 19.01
N GLY A 224 -6.33 -3.97 18.80
CA GLY A 224 -6.97 -4.77 19.86
C GLY A 224 -8.47 -4.57 19.99
N ARG A 225 -9.15 -4.01 18.98
CA ARG A 225 -10.61 -3.87 18.98
C ARG A 225 -11.27 -5.21 18.69
N THR A 226 -11.54 -5.98 19.74
CA THR A 226 -12.09 -7.35 19.63
C THR A 226 -13.33 -7.62 20.47
N GLU A 227 -13.80 -6.65 21.25
CA GLU A 227 -14.88 -6.85 22.23
C GLU A 227 -16.22 -7.19 21.59
N ASP A 228 -16.55 -6.52 20.49
CA ASP A 228 -17.77 -6.77 19.71
C ASP A 228 -17.45 -6.74 18.21
N LEU A 229 -17.24 -7.93 17.64
CA LEU A 229 -16.98 -8.08 16.21
C LEU A 229 -18.20 -7.81 15.33
N ALA A 230 -19.42 -7.92 15.87
CA ALA A 230 -20.62 -7.62 15.11
C ALA A 230 -20.77 -6.11 14.95
N MET A 231 -20.54 -5.35 16.01
CA MET A 231 -20.48 -3.89 15.97
C MET A 231 -19.33 -3.41 15.07
N LEU A 232 -18.12 -3.99 15.20
CA LEU A 232 -17.00 -3.66 14.30
C LEU A 232 -17.35 -3.92 12.83
N ALA A 233 -18.01 -5.04 12.52
CA ALA A 233 -18.42 -5.34 11.16
C ALA A 233 -19.42 -4.29 10.64
N ALA A 234 -20.39 -3.89 11.46
CA ALA A 234 -21.36 -2.85 11.10
C ALA A 234 -20.68 -1.48 10.88
N GLU A 235 -19.75 -1.08 11.76
CA GLU A 235 -18.95 0.15 11.62
C GLU A 235 -18.14 0.16 10.32
N LEU A 236 -17.59 -1.00 9.93
CA LEU A 236 -16.86 -1.17 8.67
C LEU A 236 -17.78 -1.25 7.44
N GLY A 237 -19.11 -1.16 7.61
CA GLY A 237 -20.06 -1.20 6.49
C GLY A 237 -20.33 -2.61 5.94
N TYR A 238 -20.14 -3.64 6.77
CA TYR A 238 -20.57 -5.01 6.48
C TYR A 238 -21.98 -5.26 6.99
N PHE A 239 -22.71 -6.14 6.30
CA PHE A 239 -24.07 -6.51 6.70
C PHE A 239 -24.11 -7.27 8.02
N ASP A 240 -23.15 -8.17 8.24
CA ASP A 240 -23.01 -8.93 9.47
C ASP A 240 -21.55 -9.35 9.73
N GLN A 241 -21.30 -9.83 10.95
CA GLN A 241 -20.00 -10.35 11.39
C GLN A 241 -19.49 -11.50 10.51
N ALA A 242 -20.38 -12.38 10.04
CA ALA A 242 -20.00 -13.56 9.27
C ALA A 242 -19.49 -13.17 7.87
N HIS A 243 -20.09 -12.16 7.25
CA HIS A 243 -19.63 -11.59 5.98
C HIS A 243 -18.27 -10.93 6.15
N PHE A 244 -18.09 -10.07 7.15
CA PHE A 244 -16.79 -9.50 7.47
C PHE A 244 -15.73 -10.58 7.69
N SER A 245 -16.02 -11.56 8.55
CA SER A 245 -15.07 -12.62 8.89
C SER A 245 -14.67 -13.47 7.68
N ARG A 246 -15.62 -13.80 6.80
CA ARG A 246 -15.33 -14.53 5.55
C ARG A 246 -14.41 -13.75 4.63
N GLU A 247 -14.70 -12.47 4.38
CA GLU A 247 -13.86 -11.65 3.49
C GLU A 247 -12.48 -11.39 4.10
N PHE A 248 -12.44 -11.08 5.39
CA PHE A 248 -11.18 -10.88 6.12
C PHE A 248 -10.32 -12.12 6.07
N THR A 249 -10.89 -13.30 6.36
CA THR A 249 -10.14 -14.56 6.32
C THR A 249 -9.66 -14.88 4.91
N ALA A 250 -10.48 -14.65 3.89
CA ALA A 250 -10.10 -14.90 2.50
C ALA A 250 -8.92 -14.04 2.03
N GLU A 251 -8.84 -12.77 2.47
CA GLU A 251 -7.83 -11.82 2.01
C GLU A 251 -6.58 -11.78 2.90
N VAL A 252 -6.75 -11.91 4.21
CA VAL A 252 -5.65 -11.88 5.20
C VAL A 252 -5.08 -13.28 5.44
N GLY A 253 -5.88 -14.34 5.28
CA GLY A 253 -5.49 -15.73 5.47
C GLY A 253 -5.63 -16.24 6.91
N MET A 254 -6.27 -15.49 7.80
CA MET A 254 -6.59 -15.91 9.17
C MET A 254 -7.85 -15.19 9.67
N ALA A 255 -8.51 -15.77 10.67
CA ALA A 255 -9.74 -15.21 11.21
C ALA A 255 -9.48 -13.88 11.97
N PRO A 256 -10.47 -12.95 12.04
CA PRO A 256 -10.30 -11.66 12.71
C PRO A 256 -9.77 -11.74 14.16
N LEU A 257 -10.32 -12.62 15.00
CA LEU A 257 -9.87 -12.78 16.39
C LEU A 257 -8.48 -13.39 16.50
N GLU A 258 -8.14 -14.30 15.59
CA GLU A 258 -6.80 -14.89 15.53
C GLU A 258 -5.77 -13.84 15.13
N TYR A 259 -6.08 -13.03 14.12
CA TYR A 259 -5.26 -11.90 13.70
C TYR A 259 -5.03 -10.89 14.82
N ALA A 260 -6.09 -10.53 15.56
CA ALA A 260 -6.00 -9.62 16.69
C ALA A 260 -5.14 -10.22 17.82
N LYS A 261 -5.33 -11.51 18.16
CA LYS A 261 -4.54 -12.20 19.18
C LYS A 261 -3.05 -12.23 18.84
N ASN A 262 -2.70 -12.53 17.59
CA ASN A 262 -1.32 -12.53 17.11
C ASN A 262 -0.70 -11.13 17.18
N SER A 263 -1.47 -10.11 16.79
CA SER A 263 -1.04 -8.72 16.87
C SER A 263 -0.78 -8.28 18.31
N LEU A 264 -1.69 -8.59 19.24
CA LEU A 264 -1.53 -8.29 20.67
C LEU A 264 -0.31 -8.96 21.29
N ARG A 265 -0.08 -10.25 20.98
CA ARG A 265 1.11 -10.98 21.45
C ARG A 265 2.39 -10.29 20.97
N SER A 266 2.46 -9.99 19.67
CA SER A 266 3.63 -9.34 19.07
C SER A 266 3.90 -7.97 19.68
N ARG A 267 2.85 -7.19 19.97
CA ARG A 267 2.95 -5.90 20.66
C ARG A 267 3.53 -6.01 22.06
N ASN A 268 3.01 -6.92 22.89
CA ASN A 268 3.49 -7.13 24.26
C ASN A 268 4.97 -7.53 24.30
N GLU A 269 5.42 -8.35 23.34
CA GLU A 269 6.83 -8.71 23.21
C GLU A 269 7.74 -7.53 22.82
N VAL A 270 7.25 -6.61 21.98
CA VAL A 270 7.98 -5.37 21.65
C VAL A 270 8.07 -4.48 22.87
N THR A 271 6.95 -4.28 23.59
CA THR A 271 6.91 -3.43 24.80
C THR A 271 7.82 -3.97 25.90
N ALA A 272 7.87 -5.29 26.10
CA ALA A 272 8.73 -5.93 27.09
C ALA A 272 10.23 -5.73 26.80
N LYS A 273 10.63 -5.60 25.53
CA LYS A 273 12.03 -5.33 25.14
C LYS A 273 12.44 -3.86 25.27
N VAL A 274 11.48 -2.94 25.22
CA VAL A 274 11.75 -1.48 25.32
C VAL A 274 11.86 -1.01 26.76
N LEU A 275 11.21 -1.70 27.72
CA LEU A 275 11.42 -1.45 29.14
C LEU A 275 12.76 -2.07 29.56
N PRO A 276 13.79 -1.29 29.93
CA PRO A 276 14.99 -1.87 30.51
C PRO A 276 14.57 -2.56 31.80
N THR A 277 14.80 -3.87 31.87
CA THR A 277 14.66 -4.64 33.11
C THR A 277 15.47 -3.92 34.18
N ARG A 278 14.78 -3.26 35.10
CA ARG A 278 15.40 -2.67 36.28
C ARG A 278 16.01 -3.81 37.07
N MET A 279 17.33 -3.89 37.09
CA MET A 279 18.07 -4.62 38.10
C MET A 279 19.27 -3.78 38.52
#